data_AF-A0AAV3XQD1-F1
#
_entry.id   AF-A0AAV3XQD1-F1
#
_cell.length_a   1.000
_cell.length_b   1.000
_cell.length_c   1.000
_cell.angle_alpha   90.00
_cell.angle_beta   90.00
_cell.angle_gamma   90.00
#
_symmetry.space_group_name_H-M   'P 1'
#
loop_
_entity.id
_entity.type
_entity.pdbx_description
1 polymer ?
#
loop_
_entity_poly.entity_id
_entity_poly.type
_entity_poly.pdbx_seq_one_letter_code
_entity_poly.pdbx_strand_id
1 'polypeptide(L)'
;MARTSGIRVAPEHIETVKQALRRRFYSQMNLADTVGLARSTVQSFLNGKPVHLGSFIEICGQLGLDWQTVVELHTTAAKEANNAPASLPTSTEDDERIESIAKRNADILVTLFKNIRSQLPSDVSDEVVANLAKAALSEAKYYSDSQLDETEEPQ
;
A
#
# COMPACT_ATOMS: atom_id res chain seq x y z
N MET A 1 -26.40 15.12 -18.50
CA MET A 1 -24.97 14.96 -18.82
C MET A 1 -24.25 14.58 -17.54
N ALA A 2 -23.78 13.33 -17.45
CA ALA A 2 -23.04 12.86 -16.29
C ALA A 2 -21.74 13.67 -16.19
N ARG A 3 -21.49 14.31 -15.04
CA ARG A 3 -20.20 14.93 -14.78
C ARG A 3 -19.24 13.77 -14.55
N THR A 4 -18.49 13.37 -15.57
CA THR A 4 -17.35 12.46 -15.38
C THR A 4 -16.33 13.22 -14.56
N SER A 5 -16.44 13.13 -13.22
CA SER A 5 -15.48 13.70 -12.30
C SER A 5 -14.19 12.92 -12.44
N GLY A 6 -13.23 13.47 -13.20
CA GLY A 6 -11.89 12.92 -13.27
C GLY A 6 -11.23 12.98 -11.89
N ILE A 7 -10.49 11.92 -11.56
CA ILE A 7 -9.73 11.81 -10.32
C ILE A 7 -8.37 12.48 -10.51
N ARG A 8 -7.86 13.16 -9.50
CA ARG A 8 -6.54 13.80 -9.56
C ARG A 8 -5.73 13.52 -8.31
N VAL A 9 -4.41 13.64 -8.46
CA VAL A 9 -3.45 13.50 -7.35
C VAL A 9 -3.58 14.72 -6.45
N ALA A 10 -3.59 14.51 -5.14
CA ALA A 10 -3.55 15.60 -4.17
C ALA A 10 -2.25 16.41 -4.34
N PRO A 11 -2.31 17.75 -4.30
CA PRO A 11 -1.15 18.59 -4.52
C PRO A 11 0.00 18.29 -3.55
N GLU A 12 -0.30 17.87 -2.30
CA GLU A 12 0.71 17.42 -1.34
C GLU A 12 1.48 16.17 -1.77
N HIS A 13 0.86 15.29 -2.57
CA HIS A 13 1.43 13.99 -2.96
C HIS A 13 2.06 14.02 -4.36
N ILE A 14 1.94 15.11 -5.12
CA ILE A 14 2.55 15.25 -6.45
C ILE A 14 4.06 15.01 -6.40
N GLU A 15 4.75 15.56 -5.39
CA GLU A 15 6.19 15.40 -5.27
C GLU A 15 6.58 13.97 -4.90
N THR A 16 5.81 13.33 -4.01
CA THR A 16 5.96 11.90 -3.67
C THR A 16 5.82 11.02 -4.90
N VAL A 17 4.81 11.29 -5.73
CA VAL A 17 4.57 10.55 -6.99
C VAL A 17 5.74 10.75 -7.96
N LYS A 18 6.29 11.95 -8.09
CA LYS A 18 7.48 12.22 -8.93
C LYS A 18 8.73 11.50 -8.40
N GLN A 19 8.90 11.42 -7.08
CA GLN A 19 9.98 10.66 -6.48
C GLN A 19 9.83 9.15 -6.75
N ALA A 20 8.63 8.60 -6.59
CA ALA A 20 8.34 7.20 -6.90
C ALA A 20 8.62 6.88 -8.38
N LEU A 21 8.26 7.81 -9.29
CA LEU A 21 8.61 7.69 -10.71
C LEU A 21 10.11 7.60 -10.89
N ARG A 22 10.89 8.51 -10.30
CA ARG A 22 12.36 8.51 -10.42
C ARG A 22 13.03 7.27 -9.85
N ARG A 23 12.45 6.66 -8.81
CA ARG A 23 12.97 5.44 -8.17
C ARG A 23 12.77 4.20 -9.02
N ARG A 24 11.69 4.12 -9.81
CA ARG A 24 11.29 2.92 -10.55
C ARG A 24 11.45 3.02 -12.06
N PHE A 25 11.41 4.23 -12.62
CA PHE A 25 11.38 4.49 -14.05
C PHE A 25 12.38 5.58 -14.43
N TYR A 26 13.15 5.34 -15.49
CA TYR A 26 14.10 6.31 -16.04
C TYR A 26 13.42 7.53 -16.67
N SER A 27 12.19 7.38 -17.17
CA SER A 27 11.45 8.46 -17.80
C SER A 27 9.94 8.28 -17.74
N GLN A 28 9.20 9.39 -17.93
CA GLN A 28 7.75 9.36 -18.09
C GLN A 28 7.30 8.51 -19.28
N MET A 29 8.15 8.41 -20.32
CA MET A 29 7.85 7.61 -21.51
C MET A 29 7.90 6.12 -21.16
N ASN A 30 8.89 5.70 -20.38
CA ASN A 30 9.03 4.31 -19.97
C ASN A 30 7.85 3.85 -19.09
N LEU A 31 7.34 4.71 -18.20
CA LEU A 31 6.10 4.45 -17.48
C LEU A 31 4.89 4.38 -18.44
N ALA A 32 4.79 5.32 -19.39
CA ALA A 32 3.69 5.35 -20.36
C ALA A 32 3.64 4.06 -21.20
N ASP A 33 4.79 3.59 -21.67
CA ASP A 33 4.93 2.35 -22.44
C ASP A 33 4.60 1.12 -21.58
N THR A 34 5.02 1.11 -20.31
CA THR A 34 4.75 0.00 -19.37
C THR A 34 3.27 -0.13 -19.05
N VAL A 35 2.57 1.00 -18.88
CA VAL A 35 1.13 1.01 -18.58
C VAL A 35 0.28 0.93 -19.87
N GLY A 36 0.89 1.10 -21.05
CA GLY A 36 0.15 1.17 -22.31
C GLY A 36 -0.70 2.44 -22.46
N LEU A 37 -0.31 3.52 -21.78
CA LEU A 37 -1.03 4.80 -21.78
C LEU A 37 -0.31 5.86 -22.61
N ALA A 38 -1.06 6.87 -23.05
CA ALA A 38 -0.45 8.03 -23.69
C ALA A 38 0.43 8.80 -22.69
N ARG A 39 1.59 9.28 -23.16
CA ARG A 39 2.48 10.17 -22.37
C ARG A 39 1.74 11.39 -21.81
N SER A 40 0.78 11.94 -22.55
CA SER A 40 -0.05 13.07 -22.11
C SER A 40 -0.91 12.74 -20.88
N THR A 41 -1.36 11.49 -20.75
CA THR A 41 -2.09 11.00 -19.57
C THR A 41 -1.18 10.92 -18.36
N VAL A 42 0.01 10.35 -18.51
CA VAL A 42 1.04 10.30 -17.46
C VAL A 42 1.46 11.71 -17.05
N GLN A 43 1.68 12.60 -18.00
CA GLN A 43 2.00 14.01 -17.73
C GLN A 43 0.84 14.71 -17.00
N SER A 44 -0.41 14.43 -17.36
CA SER A 44 -1.58 14.99 -16.68
C SER A 44 -1.64 14.52 -15.22
N PHE A 45 -1.44 13.23 -14.99
CA PHE A 45 -1.35 12.64 -13.65
C PHE A 45 -0.25 13.28 -12.80
N LEU A 46 0.98 13.39 -13.32
CA LEU A 46 2.14 13.97 -12.61
C LEU A 46 2.01 15.48 -12.32
N ASN A 47 1.09 16.17 -13.00
CA ASN A 47 0.78 17.58 -12.77
C ASN A 47 -0.47 17.77 -11.90
N GLY A 48 -1.05 16.69 -11.36
CA GLY A 48 -2.29 16.78 -10.58
C GLY A 48 -3.51 17.19 -11.42
N LYS A 49 -3.48 16.95 -12.73
CA LYS A 49 -4.65 17.16 -13.59
C LYS A 49 -5.61 15.97 -13.48
N PRO A 50 -6.92 16.19 -13.65
CA PRO A 50 -7.91 15.12 -13.63
C PRO A 50 -7.63 14.12 -14.75
N VAL A 51 -7.49 12.85 -14.37
CA VAL A 51 -7.34 11.69 -15.26
C VAL A 51 -8.46 10.69 -14.98
N HIS A 52 -8.61 9.71 -15.87
CA HIS A 52 -9.60 8.65 -15.69
C HIS A 52 -9.20 7.72 -14.54
N LEU A 53 -10.18 7.21 -13.80
CA LEU A 53 -9.94 6.33 -12.63
C LEU A 53 -9.09 5.11 -12.99
N GLY A 54 -9.41 4.43 -14.10
CA GLY A 54 -8.63 3.29 -14.58
C GLY A 54 -7.15 3.63 -14.79
N SER A 55 -6.86 4.70 -15.54
CA SER A 55 -5.49 5.16 -15.77
C SER A 55 -4.78 5.58 -14.47
N PHE A 56 -5.51 6.17 -13.51
CA PHE A 56 -4.96 6.56 -12.21
C PHE A 56 -4.51 5.34 -11.40
N ILE A 57 -5.38 4.33 -11.29
CA ILE A 57 -5.10 3.08 -10.56
C ILE A 57 -3.93 2.34 -11.19
N GLU A 58 -3.91 2.22 -12.52
CA GLU A 58 -2.83 1.53 -13.24
C GLU A 58 -1.48 2.22 -13.04
N ILE A 59 -1.43 3.55 -13.13
CA ILE A 59 -0.20 4.31 -12.88
C ILE A 59 0.27 4.16 -11.43
N CYS A 60 -0.63 4.29 -10.45
CA CYS A 60 -0.31 4.08 -9.04
C CYS A 60 0.21 2.66 -8.77
N GLY A 61 -0.40 1.64 -9.39
CA GLY A 61 0.04 0.24 -9.28
C GLY A 61 1.47 0.04 -9.76
N GLN A 62 1.84 0.61 -10.93
CA GLN A 62 3.21 0.52 -11.44
C GLN A 62 4.22 1.28 -10.58
N LEU A 63 3.81 2.39 -9.98
CA LEU A 63 4.63 3.17 -9.06
C LEU A 63 4.75 2.56 -7.66
N GLY A 64 3.97 1.51 -7.35
CA GLY A 64 3.91 0.90 -6.02
C GLY A 64 3.28 1.81 -4.97
N LEU A 65 2.36 2.69 -5.39
CA LEU A 65 1.66 3.64 -4.53
C LEU A 65 0.21 3.20 -4.36
N ASP A 66 -0.35 3.37 -3.16
CA ASP A 66 -1.77 3.19 -2.95
C ASP A 66 -2.54 4.40 -3.49
N TRP A 67 -3.35 4.17 -4.53
CA TRP A 67 -4.11 5.21 -5.20
C TRP A 67 -5.10 5.93 -4.27
N GLN A 68 -5.58 5.26 -3.20
CA GLN A 68 -6.49 5.85 -2.22
C GLN A 68 -5.79 6.86 -1.30
N THR A 69 -4.48 6.73 -1.11
CA THR A 69 -3.70 7.65 -0.27
C THR A 69 -3.27 8.91 -1.02
N VAL A 70 -3.07 8.82 -2.33
CA VAL A 70 -2.55 9.93 -3.13
C VAL A 70 -3.63 10.72 -3.88
N VAL A 71 -4.87 10.24 -3.86
CA VAL A 71 -6.01 10.92 -4.49
C VAL A 71 -6.44 12.14 -3.67
N GLU A 72 -6.76 13.24 -4.37
CA GLU A 72 -7.45 14.36 -3.75
C GLU A 72 -8.93 14.01 -3.49
N LEU A 73 -9.22 13.52 -2.28
CA LEU A 73 -10.59 13.33 -1.81
C LEU A 73 -11.15 14.70 -1.45
N HIS A 74 -11.98 15.26 -2.33
CA HIS A 74 -12.80 16.43 -2.00
C HIS A 74 -13.86 15.99 -0.97
N THR A 75 -13.46 15.87 0.30
CA THR A 75 -14.40 15.86 1.41
C THR A 75 -15.11 17.21 1.38
N THR A 76 -16.30 17.26 0.80
CA THR A 76 -17.29 18.29 1.08
C THR A 76 -17.80 18.09 2.50
N ALA A 77 -16.94 18.28 3.49
CA ALA A 77 -17.33 18.57 4.86
C ALA A 77 -17.14 20.07 5.06
N ALA A 78 -18.20 20.69 5.56
CA ALA A 78 -18.37 22.12 5.67
C ALA A 78 -17.20 22.83 6.35
N LYS A 79 -16.88 23.99 5.79
CA LYS A 79 -15.98 24.99 6.36
C LYS A 79 -16.78 25.87 7.32
N GLU A 80 -16.88 25.46 8.58
CA GLU A 80 -17.24 26.27 9.77
C GLU A 80 -16.50 25.61 10.95
N ALA A 81 -15.71 26.22 11.83
CA ALA A 81 -15.43 27.61 12.15
C ALA A 81 -14.06 27.73 12.85
N ASN A 82 -13.48 28.92 12.72
CA ASN A 82 -12.42 29.59 13.49
C ASN A 82 -12.07 28.99 14.88
N ASN A 83 -10.81 28.57 15.10
CA ASN A 83 -9.80 29.23 15.95
C ASN A 83 -8.56 28.29 16.08
N ALA A 84 -7.35 28.80 15.88
CA ALA A 84 -6.12 28.13 16.33
C ALA A 84 -6.03 28.28 17.88
N PRO A 85 -5.29 27.44 18.65
CA PRO A 85 -4.13 26.66 18.24
C PRO A 85 -4.12 25.19 18.69
N ALA A 86 -3.25 24.40 18.05
CA ALA A 86 -2.67 23.17 18.58
C ALA A 86 -3.63 22.18 19.27
N SER A 87 -4.11 21.20 18.49
CA SER A 87 -4.35 19.86 19.02
C SER A 87 -3.86 18.88 17.98
N LEU A 88 -2.78 18.17 18.31
CA LEU A 88 -2.41 16.94 17.63
C LEU A 88 -3.67 16.07 17.52
N PRO A 89 -4.06 15.57 16.34
CA PRO A 89 -4.99 14.45 16.29
C PRO A 89 -4.25 13.25 16.88
N THR A 90 -4.57 12.96 18.13
CA THR A 90 -4.23 11.72 18.81
C THR A 90 -4.59 10.55 17.89
N SER A 91 -3.58 9.77 17.53
CA SER A 91 -3.71 8.41 17.01
C SER A 91 -4.66 7.63 17.92
N THR A 92 -5.86 7.36 17.43
CA THR A 92 -6.72 6.30 17.97
C THR A 92 -7.42 5.51 16.87
N GLU A 93 -7.61 6.08 15.68
CA GLU A 93 -8.25 5.37 14.56
C GLU A 93 -7.30 4.40 13.86
N ASP A 94 -6.00 4.71 13.82
CA ASP A 94 -4.99 3.78 13.27
C ASP A 94 -4.72 2.62 14.22
N ASP A 95 -4.75 2.84 15.55
CA ASP A 95 -4.52 1.78 16.53
C ASP A 95 -5.62 0.72 16.52
N GLU A 96 -6.90 1.11 16.42
CA GLU A 96 -8.02 0.16 16.31
C GLU A 96 -7.97 -0.63 14.99
N ARG A 97 -7.57 -0.01 13.88
CA ARG A 97 -7.44 -0.68 12.58
C ARG A 97 -6.28 -1.67 12.60
N ILE A 98 -5.15 -1.31 13.19
CA ILE A 98 -3.98 -2.18 13.36
C ILE A 98 -4.34 -3.37 14.27
N GLU A 99 -5.02 -3.14 15.40
CA GLU A 99 -5.46 -4.22 16.29
C GLU A 99 -6.48 -5.14 15.61
N SER A 100 -7.38 -4.58 14.81
CA SER A 100 -8.38 -5.33 14.04
C SER A 100 -7.76 -6.22 12.96
N ILE A 101 -6.69 -5.76 12.30
CA ILE A 101 -5.94 -6.55 11.32
C ILE A 101 -5.14 -7.65 12.02
N ALA A 102 -4.47 -7.34 13.13
CA ALA A 102 -3.70 -8.31 13.90
C ALA A 102 -4.58 -9.48 14.40
N LYS A 103 -5.79 -9.18 14.90
CA LYS A 103 -6.77 -10.20 15.32
C LYS A 103 -7.21 -11.10 14.15
N ARG A 104 -7.57 -10.52 13.00
CA ARG A 104 -7.94 -11.31 11.81
C ARG A 104 -6.81 -12.23 11.34
N ASN A 105 -5.58 -11.72 11.33
CA ASN A 105 -4.42 -12.53 10.94
C ASN A 105 -4.16 -13.68 11.92
N ALA A 106 -4.33 -13.46 13.23
CA ALA A 106 -4.21 -14.50 14.24
C ALA A 106 -5.26 -15.61 14.05
N ASP A 107 -6.52 -15.26 13.79
CA ASP A 107 -7.59 -16.23 13.51
C ASP A 107 -7.31 -17.07 12.25
N ILE A 108 -6.80 -16.44 11.19
CA ILE A 108 -6.41 -17.14 9.96
C ILE A 108 -5.29 -18.15 10.24
N LEU A 109 -4.25 -17.75 10.96
CA LEU A 109 -3.13 -18.62 11.32
C LEU A 109 -3.58 -19.81 12.18
N VAL A 110 -4.42 -19.56 13.19
CA VAL A 110 -4.98 -20.63 14.04
C VAL A 110 -5.84 -21.59 13.21
N THR A 111 -6.64 -21.08 12.29
CA THR A 111 -7.50 -21.90 11.41
C THR A 111 -6.67 -22.76 10.46
N LEU A 112 -5.67 -22.17 9.80
CA LEU A 112 -4.75 -22.89 8.93
C LEU A 112 -3.99 -23.97 9.70
N PHE A 113 -3.51 -23.67 10.90
CA PHE A 113 -2.78 -24.63 11.71
C PHE A 113 -3.65 -25.82 12.13
N LYS A 114 -4.90 -25.58 12.55
CA LYS A 114 -5.87 -26.65 12.85
C LYS A 114 -6.16 -27.53 11.62
N ASN A 115 -6.33 -26.90 10.47
CA ASN A 115 -6.58 -27.61 9.21
C ASN A 115 -5.36 -28.41 8.72
N ILE A 116 -4.15 -27.88 8.90
CA ILE A 116 -2.92 -28.62 8.59
C ILE A 116 -2.80 -29.82 9.54
N ARG A 117 -3.02 -29.61 10.84
CA ARG A 117 -2.93 -30.68 11.84
C ARG A 117 -3.95 -31.80 11.61
N SER A 118 -5.13 -31.51 11.07
CA SER A 118 -6.12 -32.55 10.72
C SER A 118 -5.76 -33.35 9.46
N GLN A 119 -4.86 -32.84 8.61
CA GLN A 119 -4.36 -33.54 7.42
C GLN A 119 -3.07 -34.34 7.69
N LEU A 120 -2.44 -34.14 8.84
CA LEU A 120 -1.27 -34.92 9.24
C LEU A 120 -1.67 -36.24 9.92
N PRO A 121 -0.93 -37.34 9.70
CA PRO A 121 -1.16 -38.58 10.44
C PRO A 121 -0.89 -38.36 11.94
N SER A 122 -1.69 -39.01 12.80
CA SER A 122 -1.62 -38.86 14.26
C SER A 122 -0.29 -39.30 14.89
N ASP A 123 0.55 -40.02 14.15
CA ASP A 123 1.91 -40.43 14.56
C ASP A 123 2.95 -39.30 14.46
N VAL A 124 2.60 -38.13 13.90
CA VAL A 124 3.53 -36.99 13.88
C VAL A 124 3.60 -36.37 15.28
N SER A 125 4.74 -36.56 15.94
CA SER A 125 5.03 -35.97 17.25
C SER A 125 4.86 -34.45 17.26
N ASP A 126 4.28 -33.93 18.36
CA ASP A 126 4.08 -32.50 18.60
C ASP A 126 5.36 -31.67 18.44
N GLU A 127 6.52 -32.29 18.68
CA GLU A 127 7.84 -31.69 18.50
C GLU A 127 8.14 -31.30 17.04
N VAL A 128 7.76 -32.15 16.08
CA VAL A 128 7.97 -31.89 14.64
C VAL A 128 7.08 -30.74 14.18
N VAL A 129 5.83 -30.72 14.66
CA VAL A 129 4.87 -29.66 14.37
C VAL A 129 5.34 -28.32 14.96
N ALA A 130 5.88 -28.33 16.18
CA ALA A 130 6.43 -27.14 16.82
C ALA A 130 7.67 -26.59 16.10
N ASN A 131 8.54 -27.48 15.60
CA ASN A 131 9.72 -27.07 14.83
C ASN A 131 9.34 -26.46 13.47
N LEU A 132 8.31 -27.01 12.80
CA LEU A 132 7.80 -26.43 11.55
C LEU A 132 7.16 -25.06 11.75
N ALA A 133 6.38 -24.88 12.84
CA ALA A 133 5.81 -23.59 13.18
C ALA A 133 6.89 -22.53 13.49
N LYS A 134 7.93 -22.92 14.22
CA LYS A 134 9.09 -22.04 14.50
C LYS A 134 9.85 -21.67 13.23
N ALA A 135 10.04 -22.62 12.31
CA ALA A 135 10.69 -22.36 11.03
C ALA A 135 9.90 -21.34 10.19
N ALA A 136 8.58 -21.51 10.06
CA ALA A 136 7.70 -20.58 9.35
C ALA A 136 7.73 -19.16 9.95
N LEU A 137 7.78 -19.04 11.29
CA LEU A 137 7.90 -17.75 11.97
C LEU A 137 9.28 -17.11 11.78
N SER A 138 10.34 -17.90 11.74
CA SER A 138 11.70 -17.41 11.47
C SER A 138 11.82 -16.87 10.04
N GLU A 139 11.22 -17.54 9.07
CA GLU A 139 11.23 -17.13 7.67
C GLU A 139 10.41 -15.86 7.43
N ALA A 140 9.23 -15.75 8.07
CA ALA A 140 8.42 -14.53 8.04
C ALA A 140 9.15 -13.32 8.65
N LYS A 141 9.95 -13.55 9.70
CA LYS A 141 10.78 -12.50 10.32
C LYS A 141 11.94 -12.08 9.41
N TYR A 142 12.58 -13.03 8.74
CA TYR A 142 13.65 -12.76 7.77
C TYR A 142 13.17 -11.90 6.60
N TYR A 143 11.99 -12.20 6.05
CA TYR A 143 11.40 -11.40 4.96
C TYR A 143 11.01 -9.97 5.39
N SER A 144 10.74 -9.75 6.68
CA SER A 144 10.45 -8.41 7.20
C SER A 144 11.72 -7.57 7.41
N ASP A 145 12.86 -8.22 7.72
CA ASP A 145 14.15 -7.58 7.98
C ASP A 145 14.94 -7.32 6.68
N SER A 146 14.90 -8.27 5.74
CA SER A 146 15.60 -8.17 4.45
C SER A 146 14.99 -7.15 3.47
N GLN A 147 13.84 -6.55 3.79
CA GLN A 147 13.20 -5.55 2.91
C GLN A 147 13.51 -4.10 3.31
N LEU A 148 14.43 -3.89 4.27
CA LEU A 148 14.94 -2.57 4.66
C LEU A 148 16.37 -2.27 4.18
N ASP A 149 17.02 -3.18 3.44
CA ASP A 149 18.42 -3.02 3.03
C ASP A 149 18.64 -3.35 1.53
N GLU A 150 18.10 -2.51 0.65
CA GLU A 150 18.53 -2.45 -0.76
C GLU A 150 18.84 -1.00 -1.20
N THR A 151 19.49 -0.23 -0.32
CA THR A 151 20.20 1.00 -0.71
C THR A 151 21.59 1.07 -0.10
N GLU A 152 22.45 0.11 -0.41
CA GLU A 152 23.88 0.39 -0.54
C GLU A 152 24.42 -0.33 -1.79
N GLU A 153 24.65 0.46 -2.82
CA GLU A 153 25.46 0.11 -3.99
C GLU A 153 26.93 0.40 -3.63
N PRO A 154 27.86 -0.58 -3.71
CA PRO A 154 29.27 -0.27 -3.76
C PRO A 154 29.96 -0.74 -5.04
N GLN A 155 30.75 0.21 -5.55
CA GLN A 155 31.91 0.16 -6.48
C GLN A 155 31.61 0.21 -7.98
#